data_AF-A0ABD5F261-F1
#
_entry.id   AF-A0ABD5F261-F1
#
_cell.length_a   1.000
_cell.length_b   1.000
_cell.length_c   1.000
_cell.angle_alpha   90.00
_cell.angle_beta   90.00
_cell.angle_gamma   90.00
#
_symmetry.space_group_name_H-M   'P 1'
#
loop_
_entity.id
_entity.type
_entity.pdbx_description
1 polymer ?
#
loop_
_entity_poly.entity_id
_entity_poly.type
_entity_poly.pdbx_seq_one_letter_code
_entity_poly.pdbx_strand_id
1 'polypeptide(L)' 'GPHYGRTLKIWADALEAHKDEAIAIQGQEVYDRYDKYLNGCQKYFASGHISVHQFTLQK' A
#
# COMPACT_ATOMS: atom_id res chain seq x y z
N GLY A 1 -5.58 10.91 -7.57
CA GLY A 1 -5.91 9.58 -8.11
C GLY A 1 -6.66 8.75 -7.08
N PRO A 2 -8.01 8.71 -7.13
CA PRO A 2 -8.83 8.00 -6.13
C PRO A 2 -8.58 6.47 -6.10
N HIS A 3 -8.00 5.93 -7.17
CA HIS A 3 -7.78 4.49 -7.32
C HIS A 3 -6.63 3.94 -6.48
N TYR A 4 -5.61 4.75 -6.17
CA TYR A 4 -4.41 4.23 -5.51
C TYR A 4 -4.68 3.83 -4.05
N GLY A 5 -5.60 4.51 -3.37
CA GLY A 5 -6.07 4.08 -2.04
C GLY A 5 -6.73 2.71 -2.06
N ARG A 6 -7.51 2.38 -3.11
CA ARG A 6 -8.09 1.04 -3.30
C ARG A 6 -7.00 -0.02 -3.52
N THR A 7 -5.99 0.29 -4.32
CA THR A 7 -4.86 -0.62 -4.58
C THR A 7 -4.12 -0.96 -3.29
N LEU A 8 -3.76 0.05 -2.48
CA LEU A 8 -3.09 -0.17 -1.20
C LEU A 8 -3.92 -1.01 -0.23
N LYS A 9 -5.24 -0.81 -0.20
CA LYS A 9 -6.14 -1.64 0.60
C LYS A 9 -6.08 -3.11 0.18
N ILE A 10 -6.16 -3.39 -1.12
CA ILE A 10 -6.12 -4.79 -1.63
C ILE A 10 -4.79 -5.46 -1.25
N TRP A 11 -3.68 -4.73 -1.32
CA TRP A 11 -2.38 -5.26 -0.93
C TRP A 11 -2.26 -5.50 0.58
N ALA A 12 -2.79 -4.59 1.40
CA ALA A 12 -2.83 -4.77 2.86
C ALA A 12 -3.68 -5.99 3.24
N ASP A 13 -4.88 -6.12 2.65
CA ASP A 13 -5.78 -7.26 2.89
C ASP A 13 -5.10 -8.59 2.51
N ALA A 14 -4.37 -8.63 1.39
CA ALA A 14 -3.63 -9.81 0.96
C ALA A 14 -2.42 -10.11 1.88
N LEU A 15 -1.67 -9.10 2.31
CA LEU A 15 -0.54 -9.29 3.22
C LEU A 15 -0.99 -9.86 4.57
N GLU A 16 -2.08 -9.36 5.13
CA GLU A 16 -2.64 -9.86 6.40
C GLU A 16 -3.17 -11.30 6.24
N ALA A 17 -3.83 -11.62 5.11
CA ALA A 17 -4.31 -12.97 4.83
C ALA A 17 -3.18 -14.01 4.75
N HIS A 18 -1.96 -13.58 4.38
CA HIS A 18 -0.77 -14.42 4.26
C HIS A 18 0.30 -14.08 5.32
N LYS A 19 -0.12 -13.57 6.48
CA LYS A 19 0.78 -13.07 7.53
C LYS A 19 1.84 -14.08 7.97
N ASP A 20 1.43 -15.30 8.30
CA ASP A 20 2.34 -16.32 8.80
C ASP A 20 3.39 -16.71 7.74
N GLU A 21 2.97 -16.81 6.47
CA GLU A 21 3.88 -17.06 5.34
C GLU A 21 4.85 -15.90 5.14
N ALA A 22 4.36 -14.66 5.18
CA ALA A 22 5.19 -13.46 5.03
C ALA A 22 6.24 -13.35 6.14
N ILE A 23 5.85 -13.64 7.40
CA ILE A 23 6.75 -13.66 8.55
C ILE A 23 7.76 -14.82 8.42
N ALA A 24 7.34 -15.99 7.94
CA ALA A 24 8.26 -17.11 7.72
C ALA A 24 9.33 -16.79 6.65
N ILE A 25 8.98 -16.02 5.61
CA ILE A 25 9.88 -15.68 4.51
C ILE A 25 10.85 -14.54 4.87
N GLN A 26 10.40 -13.51 5.58
CA GLN A 26 11.19 -12.28 5.82
C GLN A 26 11.31 -11.85 7.28
N GLY A 27 10.62 -12.50 8.20
CA GLY A 27 10.61 -12.17 9.63
C GLY A 27 9.59 -11.09 10.02
N GLN A 28 9.34 -11.00 11.32
CA GLN A 28 8.33 -10.09 11.91
C GLN A 28 8.62 -8.61 11.62
N GLU A 29 9.88 -8.18 11.71
CA GLU A 29 10.25 -6.77 11.50
C GLU A 29 9.89 -6.28 10.08
N VAL A 30 10.10 -7.14 9.08
CA VAL A 30 9.77 -6.81 7.69
C VAL A 30 8.26 -6.78 7.51
N TYR A 31 7.52 -7.74 8.07
CA TYR A 31 6.07 -7.74 8.07
C TYR A 31 5.50 -6.44 8.63
N ASP A 32 5.90 -6.06 9.85
CA ASP A 32 5.39 -4.88 10.55
C ASP A 32 5.68 -3.60 9.77
N ARG A 33 6.85 -3.53 9.11
CA ARG A 33 7.22 -2.39 8.27
C ARG A 33 6.31 -2.26 7.05
N TYR A 34 6.00 -3.36 6.38
CA TYR A 34 5.13 -3.36 5.20
C TYR A 34 3.66 -3.11 5.58
N ASP A 35 3.18 -3.70 6.68
CA ASP A 35 1.85 -3.43 7.21
C ASP A 35 1.66 -1.94 7.51
N LYS A 36 2.60 -1.34 8.27
CA LYS A 36 2.60 0.09 8.58
C LYS A 36 2.60 0.96 7.31
N TYR A 37 3.38 0.59 6.31
CA TYR A 37 3.45 1.31 5.04
C TYR A 37 2.12 1.26 4.28
N LEU A 38 1.58 0.07 4.04
CA LEU A 38 0.36 -0.11 3.24
C LEU A 38 -0.86 0.54 3.90
N ASN A 39 -1.07 0.26 5.19
CA ASN A 39 -2.20 0.82 5.95
C ASN A 39 -2.03 2.31 6.26
N GLY A 40 -0.79 2.79 6.43
CA GLY A 40 -0.49 4.21 6.63
C GLY A 40 -0.73 5.04 5.36
N CYS A 41 -0.21 4.58 4.22
CA CYS A 41 -0.30 5.31 2.95
C CYS A 41 -1.73 5.46 2.44
N GLN A 42 -2.62 4.49 2.69
CA GLN A 42 -4.02 4.56 2.29
C GLN A 42 -4.72 5.85 2.78
N LYS A 43 -4.42 6.30 4.01
CA LYS A 43 -5.02 7.51 4.60
C LYS A 43 -4.62 8.78 3.85
N TYR A 44 -3.38 8.86 3.38
CA TYR A 44 -2.88 10.03 2.64
C TYR A 44 -3.50 10.15 1.24
N PHE A 45 -3.76 9.01 0.57
CA PHE A 45 -4.49 9.01 -0.69
C PHE A 45 -5.99 9.32 -0.51
N ALA A 46 -6.61 8.80 0.56
CA ALA A 46 -8.03 9.04 0.85
C ALA A 46 -8.31 10.51 1.21
N SER A 47 -7.39 11.15 1.92
CA SER A 47 -7.50 12.57 2.31
C SER A 47 -7.02 13.56 1.25
N GLY A 48 -6.50 13.07 0.12
CA GLY A 48 -6.00 13.91 -0.98
C GLY A 48 -4.64 14.57 -0.73
N HIS A 49 -3.94 14.24 0.36
CA HIS A 49 -2.58 14.72 0.64
C HIS A 49 -1.58 14.24 -0.43
N ILE A 50 -1.84 13.08 -1.05
CA ILE A 50 -1.03 12.50 -2.12
C ILE A 50 -1.96 12.13 -3.28
N SER A 51 -1.48 12.32 -4.51
CA SER A 51 -2.21 11.96 -5.71
C SER A 51 -1.30 11.35 -6.77
N VAL A 52 -1.85 10.42 -7.54
CA VAL A 52 -1.23 9.91 -8.78
C VAL A 52 -1.82 10.66 -9.96
N HIS A 53 -0.93 11.07 -10.88
CA HIS A 53 -1.25 11.83 -12.09
C HIS A 53 -0.76 11.07 -13.31
N GLN A 54 -1.53 11.17 -14.40
CA GLN A 54 -1.15 10.66 -15.71
C GLN A 54 -1.01 11.86 -16.64
N PHE A 55 0.19 12.03 -17.21
CA PHE A 55 0.48 13.11 -18.14
C PHE A 55 0.76 12.52 -19.51
N THR A 56 0.12 13.09 -20.53
CA THR A 56 0.50 12.87 -21.93
C THR A 56 1.21 14.14 -22.40
N LEU A 57 2.47 14.00 -22.80
CA LEU A 57 3.32 15.13 -23.21
C LEU A 57 3.56 15.08 -24.72
N GLN A 58 3.56 16.26 -25.36
CA GLN A 58 3.94 16.47 -26.76
C GLN A 58 5.09 17.47 -26.84
N LYS A 59 5.84 17.44 -27.95
CA LYS A 59 7.01 18.30 -28.17
C LYS A 59 6.64 19.73 -28.54
#